data_AF-A0A2K3MC67-F1
#
_entry.id   AF-A0A2K3MC67-F1
#
_cell.length_a   1.000
_cell.length_b   1.000
_cell.length_c   1.000
_cell.angle_alpha   90.00
_cell.angle_beta   90.00
_cell.angle_gamma   90.00
#
_symmetry.space_group_name_H-M   'P 1'
#
loop_
_entity.id
_entity.type
_entity.pdbx_description
1 polymer ?
#
loop_
_entity_poly.entity_id
_entity_poly.type
_entity_poly.pdbx_seq_one_letter_code
_entity_poly.pdbx_strand_id
1 'polypeptide(L)'
;MSSAQARLRQAKTAKKKIMEAAGGSHSMPAGGSHSMPANSSIQQNPSPSLEIIGTSAERRVREGDTEDTNSSRQRRRVDDVDDLMNSTSGLHKLEPGKPAAHFVFPPVYAHDPIFDDQTEISISEPDSGILSSLGPTAIRAEIAKHSVAMFKLLEMVTFLNGRECHYLQERDAALTKLKEVSCQLSSSQAAFSEYKKQYALQLEVQESLKTVQAKLEEVTRERDASLAKIEELEGQIQELKLKVDERAKQVVPEAVDEEEKVVDPAGVYADFSRARLVQTIMDLNDSMIDAASSQFANAVEQLKIVNADKDLIVEGIDEDKVVLDGAIVTPPEDEM
;
A
#
# COMPACT_ATOMS: atom_id res chain seq x y z
N MET A 1 0.40 24.15 -14.67
CA MET A 1 0.34 22.85 -15.38
C MET A 1 1.70 22.61 -16.05
N SER A 2 2.61 21.88 -15.40
CA SER A 2 3.98 21.66 -15.92
C SER A 2 4.06 20.34 -16.67
N SER A 3 4.46 20.40 -17.95
CA SER A 3 4.45 19.28 -18.91
C SER A 3 5.36 18.12 -18.47
N ALA A 4 4.92 16.88 -18.73
CA ALA A 4 5.66 15.65 -18.46
C ALA A 4 7.09 15.64 -19.04
N GLN A 5 7.32 16.42 -20.10
CA GLN A 5 8.63 16.58 -20.73
C GLN A 5 9.63 17.37 -19.84
N ALA A 6 9.14 18.28 -18.99
CA ALA A 6 9.95 19.01 -18.02
C ALA A 6 10.39 18.11 -16.85
N ARG A 7 9.52 17.19 -16.41
CA ARG A 7 9.84 16.20 -15.36
C ARG A 7 10.92 15.20 -15.81
N LEU A 8 10.88 14.78 -17.07
CA LEU A 8 11.90 13.87 -17.63
C LEU A 8 13.28 14.54 -17.76
N ARG A 9 13.32 15.85 -18.04
CA ARG A 9 14.59 16.61 -18.08
C ARG A 9 15.19 16.81 -16.68
N GLN A 10 14.36 17.05 -15.65
CA GLN A 10 14.83 17.13 -14.25
C GLN A 10 15.32 15.77 -13.70
N ALA A 11 14.69 14.66 -14.09
CA ALA A 11 15.14 13.33 -13.68
C ALA A 11 16.50 12.94 -14.29
N LYS A 12 16.79 13.38 -15.52
CA LYS A 12 18.07 13.11 -16.18
C LYS A 12 19.22 13.95 -15.63
N THR A 13 18.97 15.19 -15.20
CA THR A 13 20.01 16.04 -14.57
C THR A 13 20.31 15.63 -13.12
N ALA A 14 19.32 15.09 -12.40
CA ALA A 14 19.53 14.53 -11.06
C ALA A 14 20.43 13.27 -11.07
N LYS A 15 20.30 12.41 -12.10
CA LYS A 15 21.13 11.21 -12.24
C LYS A 15 22.60 11.53 -12.57
N LYS A 16 22.86 12.65 -13.27
CA LYS A 16 24.23 13.13 -13.55
C LYS A 16 24.90 13.71 -12.30
N LYS A 17 24.15 14.42 -11.44
CA LYS A 17 24.67 15.00 -10.20
C LYS A 17 25.00 13.99 -9.09
N ILE A 18 24.36 12.82 -9.10
CA ILE A 18 24.65 11.75 -8.11
C ILE A 18 25.87 10.93 -8.53
N MET A 19 26.17 10.83 -9.83
CA MET A 19 27.32 10.08 -10.34
C MET A 19 28.65 10.84 -10.21
N GLU A 20 28.63 12.17 -10.18
CA GLU A 20 29.80 13.01 -9.91
C GLU A 20 30.18 13.10 -8.42
N ALA A 21 29.29 12.71 -7.50
CA ALA A 21 29.52 12.78 -6.05
C ALA A 21 30.15 11.51 -5.44
N ALA A 22 30.35 10.44 -6.23
CA ALA A 22 30.70 9.12 -5.70
C ALA A 22 32.06 8.55 -6.17
N GLY A 23 33.00 9.35 -6.71
CA GLY A 23 34.31 8.79 -7.07
C GLY A 23 35.38 9.77 -7.50
N GLY A 24 36.19 10.22 -6.54
CA GLY A 24 37.63 10.46 -6.70
C GLY A 24 38.35 9.62 -5.64
N SER A 25 39.51 8.99 -5.83
CA SER A 25 40.59 9.17 -6.79
C SER A 25 41.50 7.93 -6.70
N HIS A 26 42.02 7.39 -7.82
CA HIS A 26 43.46 7.12 -8.02
C HIS A 26 43.82 6.50 -9.39
N SER A 27 44.60 7.28 -10.13
CA SER A 27 45.66 7.01 -11.15
C SER A 27 46.01 5.59 -11.66
N MET A 28 45.78 5.40 -12.98
CA MET A 28 46.59 4.86 -14.12
C MET A 28 48.09 4.47 -13.95
N PRO A 29 48.81 3.80 -14.92
CA PRO A 29 48.42 3.34 -16.29
C PRO A 29 48.96 1.96 -16.82
N ALA A 30 48.42 1.57 -17.99
CA ALA A 30 49.03 0.98 -19.21
C ALA A 30 49.49 -0.50 -19.31
N GLY A 31 48.97 -1.16 -20.35
CA GLY A 31 49.75 -2.07 -21.22
C GLY A 31 49.04 -3.36 -21.67
N GLY A 32 48.90 -3.55 -22.99
CA GLY A 32 49.02 -4.89 -23.60
C GLY A 32 47.77 -5.53 -24.22
N SER A 33 47.70 -5.43 -25.55
CA SER A 33 47.00 -6.27 -26.53
C SER A 33 46.96 -7.80 -26.25
N HIS A 34 45.81 -8.44 -26.47
CA HIS A 34 45.57 -9.47 -27.51
C HIS A 34 44.35 -10.39 -27.22
N SER A 35 43.59 -10.62 -28.31
CA SER A 35 42.86 -11.84 -28.71
C SER A 35 41.69 -12.40 -27.88
N MET A 36 40.53 -12.46 -28.55
CA MET A 36 39.47 -13.46 -28.32
C MET A 36 40.03 -14.88 -28.50
N PRO A 37 39.43 -15.88 -27.83
CA PRO A 37 38.56 -16.76 -28.60
C PRO A 37 37.24 -17.10 -27.88
N ALA A 38 36.25 -17.41 -28.72
CA ALA A 38 35.03 -18.08 -28.32
C ALA A 38 35.33 -19.52 -27.87
N ASN A 39 34.71 -19.96 -26.78
CA ASN A 39 34.17 -21.31 -26.69
C ASN A 39 33.11 -21.42 -25.60
N SER A 40 32.10 -22.23 -25.92
CA SER A 40 30.96 -22.62 -25.11
C SER A 40 31.38 -23.37 -23.84
N SER A 41 30.68 -23.12 -22.73
CA SER A 41 30.20 -24.20 -21.87
C SER A 41 29.17 -23.68 -20.87
N ILE A 42 28.13 -24.49 -20.73
CA ILE A 42 27.01 -24.39 -19.81
C ILE A 42 27.52 -24.23 -18.37
N GLN A 43 27.09 -23.17 -17.66
CA GLN A 43 27.09 -23.16 -16.20
C GLN A 43 25.79 -22.55 -15.67
N GLN A 44 24.95 -23.45 -15.17
CA GLN A 44 23.76 -23.19 -14.39
C GLN A 44 24.15 -22.64 -13.02
N ASN A 45 23.45 -21.60 -12.56
CA ASN A 45 23.48 -21.13 -11.17
C ASN A 45 22.97 -22.23 -10.22
N PRO A 46 23.64 -22.51 -9.10
CA PRO A 46 23.00 -23.19 -7.98
C PRO A 46 22.52 -22.17 -6.95
N SER A 47 21.20 -22.08 -6.79
CA SER A 47 20.54 -21.56 -5.59
C SER A 47 20.84 -22.48 -4.39
N PRO A 48 21.10 -21.98 -3.17
CA PRO A 48 21.14 -22.84 -1.99
C PRO A 48 19.72 -23.01 -1.42
N SER A 49 19.15 -24.19 -1.63
CA SER A 49 17.98 -24.70 -0.92
C SER A 49 18.39 -25.08 0.51
N LEU A 50 17.75 -24.52 1.52
CA LEU A 50 17.88 -24.95 2.92
C LEU A 50 16.95 -26.14 3.16
N GLU A 51 17.51 -27.36 3.13
CA GLU A 51 16.86 -28.57 3.64
C GLU A 51 16.90 -28.57 5.17
N ILE A 52 15.72 -28.54 5.79
CA ILE A 52 15.54 -28.77 7.23
C ILE A 52 15.59 -30.28 7.44
N ILE A 53 16.76 -30.81 7.81
CA ILE A 53 16.89 -32.19 8.31
C ILE A 53 16.43 -32.19 9.77
N GLY A 54 15.24 -32.72 10.01
CA GLY A 54 14.79 -33.11 11.34
C GLY A 54 15.55 -34.35 11.81
N THR A 55 16.36 -34.21 12.86
CA THR A 55 16.98 -35.33 13.55
C THR A 55 16.39 -35.52 14.94
N SER A 56 15.54 -36.55 15.01
CA SER A 56 15.54 -37.61 16.05
C SER A 56 15.35 -37.20 17.51
N ALA A 57 14.09 -37.32 17.93
CA ALA A 57 13.73 -37.68 19.30
C ALA A 57 14.35 -39.04 19.69
N GLU A 58 15.21 -38.99 20.72
CA GLU A 58 14.99 -39.67 21.99
C GLU A 58 14.81 -41.20 22.03
N ARG A 59 15.91 -41.90 22.35
CA ARG A 59 15.93 -43.05 23.28
C ARG A 59 17.36 -43.49 23.62
N ARG A 60 17.83 -43.22 24.84
CA ARG A 60 18.80 -44.05 25.60
C ARG A 60 18.54 -43.77 27.09
N VAL A 61 17.78 -44.62 27.78
CA VAL A 61 18.22 -45.74 28.64
C VAL A 61 19.19 -45.30 29.75
N ARG A 62 18.74 -45.59 30.97
CA ARG A 62 19.19 -45.21 32.31
C ARG A 62 19.95 -46.38 32.96
N GLU A 63 21.07 -46.12 33.63
CA GLU A 63 21.61 -46.84 34.82
C GLU A 63 22.82 -46.03 35.35
N GLY A 64 22.77 -45.40 36.54
CA GLY A 64 23.27 -45.89 37.86
C GLY A 64 24.67 -45.29 38.11
N ASP A 65 25.04 -44.50 39.14
CA ASP A 65 24.72 -44.46 40.58
C ASP A 65 24.87 -42.99 41.08
N THR A 66 23.84 -42.37 41.67
CA THR A 66 23.58 -42.17 43.13
C THR A 66 24.75 -41.67 43.98
N GLU A 67 24.73 -40.36 44.30
CA GLU A 67 24.82 -39.88 45.68
C GLU A 67 24.00 -38.59 45.81
N ASP A 68 22.83 -38.73 46.43
CA ASP A 68 21.97 -37.64 46.88
C ASP A 68 22.48 -37.11 48.23
N THR A 69 22.51 -35.78 48.40
CA THR A 69 21.85 -35.15 49.56
C THR A 69 21.73 -33.63 49.39
N ASN A 70 20.48 -33.21 49.19
CA ASN A 70 19.82 -32.02 49.75
C ASN A 70 20.26 -30.62 49.27
N SER A 71 19.47 -30.02 48.36
CA SER A 71 18.42 -29.09 48.81
C SER A 71 17.59 -28.56 47.63
N SER A 72 16.28 -28.70 47.80
CA SER A 72 15.20 -28.17 46.96
C SER A 72 15.48 -26.76 46.42
N ARG A 73 15.68 -26.65 45.10
CA ARG A 73 15.39 -25.43 44.35
C ARG A 73 14.34 -25.73 43.30
N GLN A 74 13.10 -25.51 43.74
CA GLN A 74 11.93 -25.19 42.95
C GLN A 74 12.30 -24.67 41.55
N ARG A 75 11.87 -25.37 40.51
CA ARG A 75 12.01 -24.94 39.11
C ARG A 75 11.37 -23.56 38.95
N ARG A 76 12.17 -22.49 38.92
CA ARG A 76 11.73 -21.16 38.48
C ARG A 76 11.81 -21.09 36.96
N ARG A 77 10.76 -20.51 36.37
CA ARG A 77 10.61 -20.30 34.93
C ARG A 77 11.61 -19.24 34.45
N VAL A 78 11.89 -19.27 33.15
CA VAL A 78 12.94 -18.51 32.46
C VAL A 78 12.63 -17.01 32.37
N ASP A 79 11.50 -16.55 32.91
CA ASP A 79 11.02 -15.16 32.80
C ASP A 79 11.59 -14.20 33.88
N ASP A 80 12.28 -14.69 34.92
CA ASP A 80 12.84 -13.86 36.02
C ASP A 80 14.30 -13.40 35.76
N VAL A 81 14.62 -12.90 34.56
CA VAL A 81 15.98 -12.42 34.26
C VAL A 81 16.28 -11.08 34.97
N ASP A 82 15.24 -10.26 35.18
CA ASP A 82 15.36 -8.97 35.90
C ASP A 82 15.53 -9.15 37.42
N ASP A 83 14.97 -10.22 38.00
CA ASP A 83 15.02 -10.46 39.46
C ASP A 83 16.38 -11.01 39.93
N LEU A 84 17.17 -11.56 39.01
CA LEU A 84 18.56 -11.97 39.29
C LEU A 84 19.48 -10.76 39.49
N MET A 85 19.14 -9.62 38.88
CA MET A 85 19.89 -8.37 39.03
C MET A 85 19.63 -7.67 40.38
N ASN A 86 18.49 -7.98 41.02
CA ASN A 86 18.05 -7.38 42.29
C ASN A 86 18.11 -8.31 43.51
N SER A 87 18.37 -9.61 43.32
CA SER A 87 18.54 -10.56 44.44
C SER A 87 19.92 -10.42 45.10
N THR A 88 20.15 -9.28 45.73
CA THR A 88 21.33 -8.95 46.54
C THR A 88 21.18 -9.49 47.97
N SER A 89 21.10 -10.80 48.14
CA SER A 89 21.08 -11.44 49.46
C SER A 89 22.37 -12.23 49.70
N GLY A 90 23.50 -11.52 49.65
CA GLY A 90 24.82 -11.99 50.08
C GLY A 90 25.54 -10.83 50.78
N LEU A 91 26.06 -11.07 51.98
CA LEU A 91 26.46 -10.07 52.98
C LEU A 91 27.67 -9.18 52.65
N HIS A 92 28.20 -9.19 51.42
CA HIS A 92 29.25 -8.26 50.97
C HIS A 92 28.88 -7.65 49.62
N LYS A 93 28.32 -6.43 49.67
CA LYS A 93 27.86 -5.69 48.50
C LYS A 93 29.01 -4.88 47.89
N LEU A 94 29.82 -5.50 47.02
CA LEU A 94 30.52 -4.74 45.99
C LEU A 94 29.51 -4.31 44.93
N GLU A 95 29.47 -3.03 44.58
CA GLU A 95 28.48 -2.53 43.62
C GLU A 95 28.73 -3.12 42.22
N PRO A 96 27.68 -3.66 41.57
CA PRO A 96 27.78 -4.15 40.20
C PRO A 96 28.36 -3.07 39.27
N GLY A 97 29.41 -3.42 38.51
CA GLY A 97 30.04 -2.52 37.54
C GLY A 97 31.29 -1.77 38.01
N LYS A 98 31.76 -1.98 39.25
CA LYS A 98 33.05 -1.45 39.74
C LYS A 98 34.10 -2.56 39.77
N PRO A 99 35.26 -2.40 39.09
CA PRO A 99 36.34 -3.37 39.19
C PRO A 99 36.86 -3.44 40.65
N ALA A 100 36.90 -4.64 41.23
CA ALA A 100 37.45 -4.89 42.56
C ALA A 100 38.99 -4.83 42.50
N ALA A 101 39.54 -3.62 42.39
CA ALA A 101 40.98 -3.40 42.30
C ALA A 101 41.72 -3.58 43.64
N HIS A 102 41.00 -3.79 44.75
CA HIS A 102 41.57 -3.78 46.10
C HIS A 102 41.14 -4.99 46.93
N PHE A 103 42.09 -5.46 47.75
CA PHE A 103 41.94 -6.55 48.71
C PHE A 103 40.70 -6.36 49.58
N VAL A 104 39.75 -7.30 49.51
CA VAL A 104 38.58 -7.35 50.38
C VAL A 104 38.93 -8.23 51.56
N PHE A 105 39.03 -7.65 52.76
CA PHE A 105 39.20 -8.44 53.98
C PHE A 105 38.01 -9.42 54.16
N PRO A 106 38.22 -10.62 54.71
CA PRO A 106 37.12 -11.52 55.03
C PRO A 106 36.06 -10.84 55.91
N PRO A 107 34.79 -11.30 55.88
CA PRO A 107 33.69 -10.74 56.68
C PRO A 107 34.02 -10.47 58.15
N VAL A 108 34.88 -11.31 58.73
CA VAL A 108 35.34 -11.25 60.13
C VAL A 108 36.23 -10.03 60.42
N TYR A 109 36.83 -9.42 59.39
CA TYR A 109 37.79 -8.32 59.50
C TYR A 109 37.32 -7.03 58.80
N ALA A 110 36.18 -7.07 58.10
CA ALA A 110 35.90 -6.07 57.06
C ALA A 110 35.04 -4.88 57.51
N HIS A 111 34.18 -4.99 58.53
CA HIS A 111 33.15 -3.96 58.74
C HIS A 111 32.89 -3.45 60.16
N ASP A 112 33.54 -3.98 61.19
CA ASP A 112 33.51 -3.39 62.54
C ASP A 112 34.92 -3.44 63.16
N PRO A 113 35.35 -2.43 63.94
CA PRO A 113 36.53 -2.55 64.78
C PRO A 113 36.33 -3.78 65.68
N ILE A 114 37.16 -4.82 65.49
CA ILE A 114 37.13 -6.04 66.33
C ILE A 114 37.35 -5.68 67.81
N PHE A 115 38.05 -4.57 68.05
CA PHE A 115 38.32 -3.97 69.35
C PHE A 115 37.96 -2.48 69.30
N ASP A 116 37.22 -1.99 70.28
CA ASP A 116 37.03 -0.56 70.53
C ASP A 116 38.09 -0.05 71.54
N ASP A 117 38.21 1.28 71.69
CA ASP A 117 39.14 1.89 72.66
C ASP A 117 38.81 1.53 74.13
N GLN A 118 37.72 0.77 74.38
CA GLN A 118 37.27 0.31 75.69
C GLN A 118 37.51 -1.20 75.92
N THR A 119 37.89 -1.96 74.90
CA THR A 119 38.18 -3.40 75.01
C THR A 119 39.56 -3.65 75.61
N GLU A 120 39.59 -4.04 76.88
CA GLU A 120 40.80 -4.50 77.55
C GLU A 120 41.06 -5.98 77.21
N ILE A 121 42.18 -6.26 76.55
CA ILE A 121 42.62 -7.64 76.26
C ILE A 121 43.21 -8.23 77.55
N SER A 122 42.38 -8.86 78.36
CA SER A 122 42.81 -9.54 79.58
C SER A 122 43.33 -10.95 79.26
N ILE A 123 44.54 -11.27 79.74
CA ILE A 123 45.07 -12.64 79.73
C ILE A 123 44.50 -13.38 80.94
N SER A 124 44.06 -14.63 80.77
CA SER A 124 43.52 -15.41 81.88
C SER A 124 44.57 -15.63 82.98
N GLU A 125 44.17 -15.69 84.25
CA GLU A 125 45.10 -15.92 85.37
C GLU A 125 45.95 -17.21 85.23
N PRO A 126 45.40 -18.34 84.74
CA PRO A 126 46.20 -19.51 84.38
C PRO A 126 47.26 -19.23 83.31
N ASP A 127 46.90 -18.52 82.23
CA ASP A 127 47.82 -18.21 81.13
C ASP A 127 48.89 -17.21 81.57
N SER A 128 48.54 -16.26 82.45
CA SER A 128 49.49 -15.34 83.08
C SER A 128 50.52 -16.09 83.94
N GLY A 129 50.07 -17.10 84.70
CA GLY A 129 50.96 -17.98 85.47
C GLY A 129 51.92 -18.78 84.57
N ILE A 130 51.40 -19.31 83.46
CA ILE A 130 52.20 -20.06 82.47
C ILE A 130 53.24 -19.15 81.79
N LEU A 131 52.82 -17.99 81.30
CA LEU A 131 53.71 -17.00 80.67
C LEU A 131 54.79 -16.49 81.63
N SER A 132 54.45 -16.30 82.91
CA SER A 132 55.42 -15.87 83.94
C SER A 132 56.42 -16.97 84.31
N SER A 133 56.04 -18.24 84.19
CA SER A 133 56.94 -19.38 84.40
C SER A 133 57.90 -19.64 83.21
N LEU A 134 57.58 -19.11 82.02
CA LEU A 134 58.41 -19.23 80.83
C LEU A 134 59.56 -18.23 80.87
N GLY A 135 60.79 -18.70 80.62
CA GLY A 135 61.93 -17.80 80.45
C GLY A 135 61.81 -16.95 79.17
N PRO A 136 62.53 -15.81 79.06
CA PRO A 136 62.42 -14.90 77.91
C PRO A 136 62.69 -15.56 76.55
N THR A 137 63.56 -16.58 76.51
CA THR A 137 63.86 -17.33 75.29
C THR A 137 62.67 -18.20 74.85
N ALA A 138 61.95 -18.82 75.79
CA ALA A 138 60.77 -19.64 75.49
C ALA A 138 59.59 -18.78 75.03
N ILE A 139 59.38 -17.60 75.65
CA ILE A 139 58.38 -16.62 75.20
C ILE A 139 58.64 -16.20 73.76
N ARG A 140 59.88 -15.84 73.40
CA ARG A 140 60.23 -15.49 72.02
C ARG A 140 59.99 -16.63 71.03
N ALA A 141 60.25 -17.88 71.43
CA ALA A 141 60.01 -19.04 70.58
C ALA A 141 58.50 -19.26 70.33
N GLU A 142 57.66 -19.14 71.34
CA GLU A 142 56.20 -19.29 71.18
C GLU A 142 55.59 -18.12 70.38
N ILE A 143 56.07 -16.89 70.58
CA ILE A 143 55.70 -15.74 69.74
C ILE A 143 56.07 -16.01 68.28
N ALA A 144 57.28 -16.49 68.01
CA ALA A 144 57.71 -16.80 66.64
C ALA A 144 56.83 -17.89 66.01
N LYS A 145 56.53 -18.95 66.76
CA LYS A 145 55.65 -20.04 66.33
C LYS A 145 54.23 -19.53 65.99
N HIS A 146 53.62 -18.75 66.86
CA HIS A 146 52.29 -18.17 66.59
C HIS A 146 52.31 -17.14 65.47
N SER A 147 53.37 -16.35 65.35
CA SER A 147 53.52 -15.38 64.25
C SER A 147 53.55 -16.08 62.90
N VAL A 148 54.30 -17.19 62.78
CA VAL A 148 54.31 -18.02 61.56
C VAL A 148 52.92 -18.58 61.25
N ALA A 149 52.19 -19.05 62.26
CA ALA A 149 50.82 -19.54 62.07
C ALA A 149 49.87 -18.44 61.57
N MET A 150 49.96 -17.22 62.11
CA MET A 150 49.19 -16.07 61.64
C MET A 150 49.52 -15.68 60.21
N PHE A 151 50.81 -15.65 59.83
CA PHE A 151 51.20 -15.38 58.45
C PHE A 151 50.68 -16.45 57.49
N LYS A 152 50.66 -17.72 57.90
CA LYS A 152 50.11 -18.79 57.06
C LYS A 152 48.59 -18.63 56.85
N LEU A 153 47.87 -18.25 57.89
CA LEU A 153 46.44 -17.92 57.79
C LEU A 153 46.20 -16.73 56.85
N LEU A 154 47.02 -15.67 56.96
CA LEU A 154 46.94 -14.51 56.09
C LEU A 154 47.20 -14.86 54.62
N GLU A 155 48.18 -15.74 54.35
CA GLU A 155 48.45 -16.26 53.01
C GLU A 155 47.23 -17.00 52.45
N MET A 156 46.62 -17.89 53.25
CA MET A 156 45.41 -18.62 52.85
C MET A 156 44.23 -17.69 52.57
N VAL A 157 43.99 -16.70 53.44
CA VAL A 157 42.97 -15.68 53.25
C VAL A 157 43.20 -14.90 51.96
N THR A 158 44.44 -14.46 51.71
CA THR A 158 44.79 -13.72 50.50
C THR A 158 44.58 -14.55 49.24
N PHE A 159 44.94 -15.84 49.28
CA PHE A 159 44.70 -16.78 48.19
C PHE A 159 43.21 -16.98 47.90
N LEU A 160 42.39 -17.17 48.94
CA LEU A 160 40.94 -17.32 48.80
C LEU A 160 40.30 -16.04 48.25
N ASN A 161 40.71 -14.87 48.75
CA ASN A 161 40.25 -13.58 48.26
C ASN A 161 40.55 -13.40 46.76
N GLY A 162 41.76 -13.76 46.32
CA GLY A 162 42.13 -13.72 44.90
C GLY A 162 41.23 -14.62 44.04
N ARG A 163 40.89 -15.82 44.53
CA ARG A 163 39.95 -16.72 43.85
C ARG A 163 38.53 -16.17 43.80
N GLU A 164 38.03 -15.59 44.89
CA GLU A 164 36.71 -14.97 44.93
C GLU A 164 36.60 -13.80 43.94
N CYS A 165 37.61 -12.92 43.90
CA CYS A 165 37.67 -11.83 42.93
C CYS A 165 37.63 -12.35 41.48
N HIS A 166 38.33 -13.45 41.19
CA HIS A 166 38.28 -14.08 39.87
C HIS A 166 36.87 -14.56 39.49
N TYR A 167 36.18 -15.24 40.40
CA TYR A 167 34.80 -15.69 40.14
C TYR A 167 33.82 -14.54 39.96
N LEU A 168 33.99 -13.43 40.71
CA LEU A 168 33.19 -12.22 40.51
C LEU A 168 33.42 -11.60 39.13
N GLN A 169 34.67 -11.56 38.67
CA GLN A 169 35.02 -11.09 37.34
C GLN A 169 34.39 -11.96 36.24
N GLU A 170 34.46 -13.29 36.38
CA GLU A 170 33.82 -14.23 35.44
C GLU A 170 32.30 -14.06 35.41
N ARG A 171 31.67 -13.89 36.57
CA ARG A 171 30.23 -13.61 36.69
C ARG A 171 29.85 -12.33 35.97
N ASP A 172 30.59 -11.25 36.20
CA ASP A 172 30.27 -9.94 35.60
C ASP A 172 30.50 -9.95 34.08
N ALA A 173 31.52 -10.68 33.61
CA ALA A 173 31.73 -10.94 32.18
C ALA A 173 30.58 -11.77 31.58
N ALA A 174 30.10 -12.79 32.30
CA ALA A 174 28.95 -13.60 31.88
C ALA A 174 27.65 -12.78 31.84
N LEU A 175 27.40 -11.92 32.83
CA LEU A 175 26.24 -11.01 32.84
C LEU A 175 26.27 -10.02 31.68
N THR A 176 27.46 -9.53 31.31
CA THR A 176 27.63 -8.66 30.14
C THR A 176 27.25 -9.39 28.85
N LYS A 177 27.72 -10.63 28.68
CA LYS A 177 27.35 -11.49 27.53
C LYS A 177 25.85 -11.82 27.52
N LEU A 178 25.25 -12.08 28.68
CA LEU A 178 23.82 -12.36 28.80
C LEU A 178 22.99 -11.17 28.31
N LYS A 179 23.35 -9.94 28.70
CA LYS A 179 22.70 -8.73 28.21
C LYS A 179 22.84 -8.57 26.71
N GLU A 180 24.03 -8.82 26.16
CA GLU A 180 24.26 -8.78 24.71
C GLU A 180 23.37 -9.77 23.95
N VAL A 181 23.34 -11.03 24.36
CA VAL A 181 22.51 -12.07 23.73
C VAL A 181 21.02 -11.75 23.90
N SER A 182 20.59 -11.24 25.05
CA SER A 182 19.21 -10.81 25.28
C SER A 182 18.79 -9.70 24.31
N CYS A 183 19.65 -8.70 24.10
CA CYS A 183 19.44 -7.65 23.09
C CYS A 183 19.35 -8.22 21.67
N GLN A 184 20.23 -9.17 21.29
CA GLN A 184 20.18 -9.84 19.99
C GLN A 184 18.89 -10.65 19.80
N LEU A 185 18.45 -11.35 20.84
CA LEU A 185 17.19 -12.09 20.84
C LEU A 185 16.00 -11.16 20.64
N SER A 186 15.92 -10.05 21.37
CA SER A 186 14.86 -9.06 21.21
C SER A 186 14.86 -8.45 19.80
N SER A 187 16.04 -8.14 19.24
CA SER A 187 16.18 -7.60 17.89
C SER A 187 15.71 -8.60 16.82
N SER A 188 16.15 -9.85 16.92
CA SER A 188 15.73 -10.91 16.00
C SER A 188 14.23 -11.23 16.09
N GLN A 189 13.64 -11.18 17.29
CA GLN A 189 12.20 -11.33 17.48
C GLN A 189 11.40 -10.19 16.83
N ALA A 190 11.89 -8.95 16.93
CA ALA A 190 11.29 -7.80 16.25
C ALA A 190 11.35 -7.96 14.72
N ALA A 191 12.52 -8.34 14.19
CA ALA A 191 12.70 -8.59 12.76
C ALA A 191 11.80 -9.73 12.24
N PHE A 192 11.66 -10.82 13.00
CA PHE A 192 10.75 -11.91 12.65
C PHE A 192 9.29 -11.46 12.63
N SER A 193 8.90 -10.63 13.60
CA SER A 193 7.55 -10.06 13.67
C SER A 193 7.26 -9.15 12.48
N GLU A 194 8.24 -8.37 12.02
CA GLU A 194 8.15 -7.55 10.82
C GLU A 194 8.07 -8.40 9.56
N TYR A 195 8.91 -9.42 9.42
CA TYR A 195 8.86 -10.36 8.31
C TYR A 195 7.49 -11.03 8.20
N LYS A 196 6.90 -11.46 9.32
CA LYS A 196 5.55 -12.04 9.35
C LYS A 196 4.48 -11.06 8.83
N LYS A 197 4.58 -9.77 9.17
CA LYS A 197 3.68 -8.73 8.64
C LYS A 197 3.87 -8.54 7.14
N GLN A 198 5.13 -8.50 6.66
CA GLN A 198 5.42 -8.38 5.23
C GLN A 198 4.88 -9.59 4.44
N TYR A 199 5.03 -10.81 4.98
CA TYR A 199 4.48 -12.01 4.36
C TYR A 199 2.94 -11.98 4.29
N ALA A 200 2.27 -11.48 5.34
CA ALA A 200 0.82 -11.29 5.31
C ALA A 200 0.38 -10.30 4.22
N LEU A 201 1.09 -9.16 4.09
CA LEU A 201 0.85 -8.21 3.00
C LEU A 201 1.10 -8.82 1.62
N GLN A 202 2.11 -9.68 1.48
CA GLN A 202 2.40 -10.37 0.23
C GLN A 202 1.25 -11.30 -0.18
N LEU A 203 0.64 -12.02 0.77
CA LEU A 203 -0.54 -12.84 0.52
C LEU A 203 -1.74 -12.01 0.06
N GLU A 204 -2.00 -10.87 0.70
CA GLU A 204 -3.08 -9.94 0.33
C GLU A 204 -2.87 -9.37 -1.08
N VAL A 205 -1.65 -8.94 -1.40
CA VAL A 205 -1.30 -8.47 -2.74
C VAL A 205 -1.49 -9.58 -3.78
N GLN A 206 -1.11 -10.82 -3.47
CA GLN A 206 -1.29 -11.95 -4.38
C GLN A 206 -2.78 -12.25 -4.61
N GLU A 207 -3.62 -12.17 -3.58
CA GLU A 207 -5.06 -12.31 -3.71
C GLU A 207 -5.65 -11.19 -4.58
N SER A 208 -5.29 -9.94 -4.32
CA SER A 208 -5.73 -8.80 -5.13
C SER A 208 -5.32 -8.95 -6.61
N LEU A 209 -4.11 -9.44 -6.90
CA LEU A 209 -3.65 -9.71 -8.26
C LEU A 209 -4.52 -10.76 -8.95
N LYS A 210 -4.84 -11.87 -8.26
CA LYS A 210 -5.77 -12.89 -8.79
C LYS A 210 -7.14 -12.30 -9.13
N THR A 211 -7.68 -11.42 -8.27
CA THR A 211 -8.97 -10.77 -8.54
C THR A 211 -8.90 -9.83 -9.74
N VAL A 212 -7.81 -9.06 -9.88
CA VAL A 212 -7.59 -8.17 -11.03
C VAL A 212 -7.42 -8.98 -12.31
N GLN A 213 -6.70 -10.09 -12.26
CA GLN A 213 -6.53 -11.00 -13.39
C GLN A 213 -7.88 -11.57 -13.86
N ALA A 214 -8.74 -12.02 -12.94
CA ALA A 214 -10.08 -12.50 -13.29
C ALA A 214 -10.94 -11.42 -13.97
N LYS A 215 -10.91 -10.19 -13.45
CA LYS A 215 -11.60 -9.04 -14.06
C LYS A 215 -11.04 -8.70 -15.44
N LEU A 216 -9.73 -8.82 -15.64
CA LEU A 216 -9.11 -8.59 -16.94
C LEU A 216 -9.57 -9.63 -17.96
N GLU A 217 -9.65 -10.91 -17.58
CA GLU A 217 -10.18 -11.97 -18.43
C GLU A 217 -11.66 -11.74 -18.78
N GLU A 218 -12.44 -11.20 -17.85
CA GLU A 218 -13.84 -10.80 -18.09
C GLU A 218 -13.95 -9.66 -19.11
N VAL A 219 -13.26 -8.54 -18.88
CA VAL A 219 -13.25 -7.40 -19.81
C VAL A 219 -12.73 -7.80 -21.19
N THR A 220 -11.79 -8.73 -21.26
CA THR A 220 -11.28 -9.27 -22.53
C THR A 220 -12.38 -10.02 -23.29
N ARG A 221 -13.16 -10.86 -22.60
CA ARG A 221 -14.32 -11.55 -23.19
C ARG A 221 -15.40 -10.58 -23.67
N GLU A 222 -15.71 -9.55 -22.88
CA GLU A 222 -16.70 -8.53 -23.27
C GLU A 222 -16.26 -7.72 -24.49
N ARG A 223 -14.97 -7.35 -24.56
CA ARG A 223 -14.38 -6.71 -25.73
C ARG A 223 -14.55 -7.57 -26.98
N ASP A 224 -14.22 -8.86 -26.89
CA ASP A 224 -14.27 -9.77 -28.05
C ASP A 224 -15.71 -9.98 -28.53
N ALA A 225 -16.67 -10.10 -27.60
CA ALA A 225 -18.09 -10.16 -27.95
C ALA A 225 -18.57 -8.86 -28.62
N SER A 226 -18.10 -7.70 -28.14
CA SER A 226 -18.44 -6.40 -28.74
C SER A 226 -17.83 -6.23 -30.13
N LEU A 227 -16.58 -6.70 -30.33
CA LEU A 227 -15.92 -6.69 -31.63
C LEU A 227 -16.69 -7.57 -32.64
N ALA A 228 -17.09 -8.79 -32.26
CA ALA A 228 -17.89 -9.66 -33.13
C ALA A 228 -19.21 -9.00 -33.55
N LYS A 229 -19.87 -8.27 -32.63
CA LYS A 229 -21.10 -7.54 -32.94
C LYS A 229 -20.86 -6.36 -33.89
N ILE A 230 -19.72 -5.67 -33.77
CA ILE A 230 -19.33 -4.61 -34.71
C ILE A 230 -19.12 -5.20 -36.10
N GLU A 231 -18.40 -6.32 -36.23
CA GLU A 231 -18.19 -7.00 -37.51
C GLU A 231 -19.53 -7.43 -38.16
N GLU A 232 -20.48 -7.93 -37.37
CA GLU A 232 -21.83 -8.25 -37.86
C GLU A 232 -22.57 -7.01 -38.38
N LEU A 233 -22.58 -5.91 -37.61
CA LEU A 233 -23.24 -4.66 -38.00
C LEU A 233 -22.59 -4.02 -39.22
N GLU A 234 -21.25 -4.07 -39.33
CA GLU A 234 -20.53 -3.61 -40.52
C GLU A 234 -20.94 -4.43 -41.75
N GLY A 235 -21.11 -5.75 -41.61
CA GLY A 235 -21.66 -6.60 -42.66
C GLY A 235 -23.08 -6.18 -43.09
N GLN A 236 -23.97 -5.94 -42.12
CA GLN A 236 -25.34 -5.46 -42.40
C GLN A 236 -25.35 -4.10 -43.10
N ILE A 237 -24.48 -3.17 -42.70
CA ILE A 237 -24.35 -1.85 -43.33
C ILE A 237 -23.90 -1.99 -44.78
N GLN A 238 -22.91 -2.85 -45.05
CA GLN A 238 -22.45 -3.11 -46.42
C GLN A 238 -23.56 -3.71 -47.29
N GLU A 239 -24.31 -4.68 -46.76
CA GLU A 239 -25.46 -5.28 -47.46
C GLU A 239 -26.56 -4.24 -47.76
N LEU A 240 -26.93 -3.43 -46.77
CA LEU A 240 -27.92 -2.36 -46.95
C LEU A 240 -27.45 -1.32 -47.97
N LYS A 241 -26.17 -0.97 -47.95
CA LYS A 241 -25.58 -0.05 -48.93
C LYS A 241 -25.69 -0.60 -50.36
N LEU A 242 -25.36 -1.88 -50.57
CA LEU A 242 -25.51 -2.53 -51.87
C LEU A 242 -26.98 -2.54 -52.33
N LYS A 243 -27.92 -2.84 -51.43
CA LYS A 243 -29.37 -2.81 -51.74
C LYS A 243 -29.87 -1.41 -52.11
N VAL A 244 -29.37 -0.37 -51.43
CA VAL A 244 -29.70 1.03 -51.77
C VAL A 244 -29.14 1.38 -53.15
N ASP A 245 -27.88 1.03 -53.44
CA ASP A 245 -27.27 1.27 -54.75
C ASP A 245 -27.98 0.52 -55.88
N GLU A 246 -28.44 -0.72 -55.64
CA GLU A 246 -29.22 -1.50 -56.60
C GLU A 246 -30.61 -0.90 -56.84
N ARG A 247 -31.34 -0.53 -55.78
CA ARG A 247 -32.61 0.17 -55.91
C ARG A 247 -32.46 1.51 -56.62
N ALA A 248 -31.41 2.27 -56.33
CA ALA A 248 -31.13 3.53 -57.01
C ALA A 248 -30.93 3.35 -58.53
N LYS A 249 -30.41 2.19 -58.97
CA LYS A 249 -30.31 1.85 -60.41
C LYS A 249 -31.64 1.35 -61.01
N GLN A 250 -32.51 0.74 -60.20
CA GLN A 250 -33.85 0.29 -60.63
C GLN A 250 -34.89 1.41 -60.63
N VAL A 251 -34.66 2.51 -59.89
CA VAL A 251 -35.41 3.75 -60.07
C VAL A 251 -35.05 4.30 -61.44
N VAL A 252 -35.82 3.90 -62.44
CA VAL A 252 -35.74 4.41 -63.81
C VAL A 252 -36.26 5.86 -63.79
N PRO A 253 -35.43 6.87 -64.09
CA PRO A 253 -35.89 8.27 -64.18
C PRO A 253 -36.89 8.47 -65.33
N GLU A 254 -36.86 7.60 -66.34
CA GLU A 254 -37.62 7.71 -67.59
C GLU A 254 -39.14 7.60 -67.43
N ALA A 255 -39.65 6.94 -66.39
CA ALA A 255 -41.09 6.86 -66.15
C ALA A 255 -41.66 8.15 -65.51
N VAL A 256 -40.83 8.91 -64.78
CA VAL A 256 -41.24 10.19 -64.17
C VAL A 256 -41.07 11.32 -65.19
N ASP A 257 -40.01 11.29 -66.00
CA ASP A 257 -39.72 12.34 -66.99
C ASP A 257 -40.81 12.46 -68.09
N GLU A 258 -41.46 11.35 -68.49
CA GLU A 258 -42.51 11.41 -69.52
C GLU A 258 -43.85 11.94 -68.98
N GLU A 259 -44.23 11.62 -67.75
CA GLU A 259 -45.41 12.24 -67.11
C GLU A 259 -45.15 13.71 -66.76
N GLU A 260 -43.94 14.05 -66.31
CA GLU A 260 -43.57 15.43 -65.96
C GLU A 260 -43.57 16.35 -67.19
N LYS A 261 -43.08 15.90 -68.34
CA LYS A 261 -43.14 16.66 -69.61
C LYS A 261 -44.56 16.99 -70.06
N VAL A 262 -45.56 16.19 -69.69
CA VAL A 262 -46.97 16.45 -70.03
C VAL A 262 -47.55 17.56 -69.14
N VAL A 263 -47.21 17.55 -67.85
CA VAL A 263 -47.79 18.47 -66.85
C VAL A 263 -47.02 19.80 -66.79
N ASP A 264 -45.72 19.78 -67.09
CA ASP A 264 -44.86 20.96 -67.14
C ASP A 264 -44.04 21.02 -68.44
N PRO A 265 -44.67 21.37 -69.58
CA PRO A 265 -44.00 21.43 -70.88
C PRO A 265 -42.88 22.48 -70.94
N ALA A 266 -42.91 23.47 -70.03
CA ALA A 266 -41.92 24.53 -69.95
C ALA A 266 -40.76 24.20 -68.99
N GLY A 267 -40.87 23.11 -68.22
CA GLY A 267 -39.85 22.66 -67.26
C GLY A 267 -39.62 23.63 -66.11
N VAL A 268 -40.61 24.44 -65.76
CA VAL A 268 -40.48 25.46 -64.70
C VAL A 268 -40.42 24.83 -63.31
N TYR A 269 -41.14 23.73 -63.08
CA TYR A 269 -41.25 23.01 -61.81
C TYR A 269 -40.21 21.89 -61.67
N ALA A 270 -39.54 21.48 -62.75
CA ALA A 270 -38.50 20.46 -62.71
C ALA A 270 -37.34 20.81 -61.75
N ASP A 271 -37.00 22.09 -61.65
CA ASP A 271 -35.97 22.60 -60.75
C ASP A 271 -36.50 22.97 -59.35
N PHE A 272 -37.81 22.80 -59.09
CA PHE A 272 -38.38 23.16 -57.80
C PHE A 272 -38.05 22.10 -56.75
N SER A 273 -37.46 22.54 -55.64
CA SER A 273 -37.50 21.71 -54.44
C SER A 273 -38.94 21.53 -53.98
N ARG A 274 -39.26 20.39 -53.35
CA ARG A 274 -40.61 20.14 -52.79
C ARG A 274 -41.11 21.29 -51.91
N ALA A 275 -40.22 21.90 -51.13
CA ALA A 275 -40.55 23.05 -50.29
C ALA A 275 -40.94 24.28 -51.14
N ARG A 276 -40.20 24.54 -52.22
CA ARG A 276 -40.47 25.66 -53.14
C ARG A 276 -41.79 25.49 -53.89
N LEU A 277 -42.08 24.27 -54.36
CA LEU A 277 -43.35 23.95 -55.02
C LEU A 277 -44.55 24.18 -54.11
N VAL A 278 -44.49 23.70 -52.87
CA VAL A 278 -45.53 23.94 -51.87
C VAL A 278 -45.72 25.43 -51.62
N GLN A 279 -44.62 26.20 -51.51
CA GLN A 279 -44.72 27.64 -51.31
C GLN A 279 -45.45 28.33 -52.46
N THR A 280 -45.09 28.04 -53.72
CA THR A 280 -45.76 28.65 -54.88
C THR A 280 -47.24 28.29 -55.00
N ILE A 281 -47.64 27.09 -54.58
CA ILE A 281 -49.06 26.70 -54.55
C ILE A 281 -49.82 27.54 -53.53
N MET A 282 -49.23 27.76 -52.35
CA MET A 282 -49.84 28.61 -51.32
C MET A 282 -49.94 30.06 -51.80
N ASP A 283 -48.87 30.61 -52.37
CA ASP A 283 -48.85 31.99 -52.90
C ASP A 283 -49.89 32.19 -54.02
N LEU A 284 -50.08 31.19 -54.89
CA LEU A 284 -51.11 31.22 -55.93
C LEU A 284 -52.52 31.20 -55.34
N ASN A 285 -52.74 30.34 -54.34
CA ASN A 285 -54.04 30.21 -53.67
C ASN A 285 -54.42 31.53 -52.99
N ASP A 286 -53.50 32.14 -52.26
CA ASP A 286 -53.72 33.43 -51.59
C ASP A 286 -54.04 34.53 -52.62
N SER A 287 -53.28 34.58 -53.71
CA SER A 287 -53.52 35.52 -54.83
C SER A 287 -54.91 35.33 -55.47
N MET A 288 -55.36 34.09 -55.64
CA MET A 288 -56.70 33.78 -56.16
C MET A 288 -57.82 34.20 -55.19
N ILE A 289 -57.64 33.97 -53.89
CA ILE A 289 -58.58 34.39 -52.84
C ILE A 289 -58.68 35.93 -52.80
N ASP A 290 -57.55 36.63 -52.86
CA ASP A 290 -57.51 38.10 -52.88
C ASP A 290 -58.18 38.68 -54.12
N ALA A 291 -57.96 38.06 -55.29
CA ALA A 291 -58.61 38.45 -56.54
C ALA A 291 -60.12 38.25 -56.49
N ALA A 292 -60.60 37.11 -55.97
CA ALA A 292 -62.03 36.82 -55.81
C ALA A 292 -62.70 37.79 -54.82
N SER A 293 -62.05 38.05 -53.68
CA SER A 293 -62.54 39.01 -52.66
C SER A 293 -62.64 40.42 -53.24
N SER A 294 -61.64 40.84 -54.02
CA SER A 294 -61.64 42.14 -54.68
C SER A 294 -62.74 42.26 -55.75
N GLN A 295 -62.98 41.18 -56.52
CA GLN A 295 -64.07 41.13 -57.50
C GLN A 295 -65.44 41.20 -56.83
N PHE A 296 -65.63 40.49 -55.71
CA PHE A 296 -66.86 40.54 -54.93
C PHE A 296 -67.09 41.94 -54.35
N ALA A 297 -66.08 42.55 -53.72
CA ALA A 297 -66.17 43.91 -53.21
C ALA A 297 -66.54 44.92 -54.31
N ASN A 298 -65.92 44.80 -55.49
CA ASN A 298 -66.27 45.62 -56.65
C ASN A 298 -67.73 45.42 -57.09
N ALA A 299 -68.21 44.17 -57.14
CA ALA A 299 -69.61 43.88 -57.46
C ALA A 299 -70.59 44.47 -56.42
N VAL A 300 -70.25 44.40 -55.13
CA VAL A 300 -71.06 45.01 -54.05
C VAL A 300 -71.10 46.54 -54.21
N GLU A 301 -69.99 47.19 -54.51
CA GLU A 301 -69.97 48.64 -54.77
C GLU A 301 -70.80 49.01 -56.01
N GLN A 302 -70.73 48.21 -57.08
CA GLN A 302 -71.60 48.40 -58.25
C GLN A 302 -73.09 48.25 -57.88
N LEU A 303 -73.45 47.28 -57.04
CA LEU A 303 -74.83 47.09 -56.56
C LEU A 303 -75.33 48.25 -55.69
N LYS A 304 -74.47 48.86 -54.87
CA LYS A 304 -74.79 50.07 -54.10
C LYS A 304 -75.14 51.25 -55.01
N ILE A 305 -74.39 51.41 -56.11
CA ILE A 305 -74.64 52.49 -57.09
C ILE A 305 -75.98 52.28 -57.80
N VAL A 306 -76.25 51.05 -58.25
CA VAL A 306 -77.49 50.75 -59.00
C VAL A 306 -78.73 50.88 -58.12
N ASN A 307 -78.63 50.60 -56.82
CA ASN A 307 -79.72 50.69 -55.86
C ASN A 307 -79.57 51.89 -54.91
N ALA A 308 -79.16 53.05 -55.42
CA ALA A 308 -78.87 54.23 -54.59
C ALA A 308 -80.06 54.74 -53.76
N ASP A 309 -81.29 54.32 -54.07
CA ASP A 309 -82.53 54.62 -53.36
C ASP A 309 -82.91 53.59 -52.27
N LYS A 310 -82.12 52.52 -52.11
CA LYS A 310 -82.33 51.44 -51.13
C LYS A 310 -81.05 51.14 -50.36
N ASP A 311 -81.10 51.13 -49.03
CA ASP A 311 -79.98 50.69 -48.22
C ASP A 311 -79.80 49.16 -48.37
N LEU A 312 -78.62 48.72 -48.81
CA LEU A 312 -78.27 47.30 -48.81
C LEU A 312 -78.07 46.83 -47.37
N ILE A 313 -78.85 45.84 -46.96
CA ILE A 313 -78.72 45.20 -45.65
C ILE A 313 -77.50 44.28 -45.70
N VAL A 314 -76.38 44.76 -45.16
CA VAL A 314 -75.12 44.00 -45.05
C VAL A 314 -74.88 43.45 -43.64
N GLU A 315 -75.69 43.86 -42.67
CA GLU A 315 -75.57 43.42 -41.29
C GLU A 315 -76.11 41.99 -41.13
N GLY A 316 -75.26 41.08 -40.66
CA GLY A 316 -75.60 39.67 -40.46
C GLY A 316 -75.34 38.75 -41.66
N ILE A 317 -74.75 39.24 -42.76
CA ILE A 317 -74.23 38.39 -43.83
C ILE A 317 -73.07 37.55 -43.29
N ASP A 318 -73.15 36.25 -43.52
CA ASP A 318 -72.17 35.26 -43.11
C ASP A 318 -72.27 34.09 -44.11
N GLU A 319 -71.17 33.36 -44.33
CA GLU A 319 -71.05 32.28 -45.33
C GLU A 319 -72.07 31.16 -45.09
N ASP A 320 -72.46 30.97 -43.83
CA ASP A 320 -73.40 29.94 -43.39
C ASP A 320 -74.85 30.44 -43.30
N LYS A 321 -75.19 31.58 -43.93
CA LYS A 321 -76.54 32.16 -43.88
C LYS A 321 -77.17 32.19 -45.26
N VAL A 322 -78.48 31.96 -45.29
CA VAL A 322 -79.30 32.01 -46.50
C VAL A 322 -80.37 33.07 -46.38
N VAL A 323 -80.86 33.57 -47.51
CA VAL A 323 -81.99 34.51 -47.56
C VAL A 323 -83.28 33.71 -47.71
N LEU A 324 -84.10 33.66 -46.66
CA LEU A 324 -85.43 33.06 -46.67
C LEU A 324 -86.47 34.14 -46.36
N ASP A 325 -87.50 34.24 -47.20
CA ASP A 325 -88.58 35.23 -47.08
C ASP A 325 -88.10 36.68 -46.87
N GLY A 326 -86.95 37.03 -47.46
CA GLY A 326 -86.37 38.38 -47.39
C GLY A 326 -85.55 38.68 -46.12
N ALA A 327 -85.31 37.69 -45.26
CA ALA A 327 -84.46 37.80 -44.08
C ALA A 327 -83.23 36.87 -44.17
N ILE A 328 -82.09 37.32 -43.65
CA ILE A 328 -80.87 36.51 -43.54
C ILE A 328 -81.01 35.62 -42.31
N VAL A 329 -81.04 34.30 -42.50
CA VAL A 329 -81.26 33.30 -41.44
C VAL A 329 -80.23 32.18 -41.51
N THR A 330 -79.97 31.52 -40.37
CA THR A 330 -79.21 30.26 -40.36
C THR A 330 -80.11 29.15 -40.89
N PRO A 331 -79.70 28.40 -41.93
CA PRO A 331 -80.43 27.24 -42.40
C PRO A 331 -80.50 26.16 -41.30
N PRO A 332 -81.57 25.34 -41.25
CA PRO A 332 -81.67 24.24 -40.29
C PRO A 332 -80.55 23.22 -40.50
N GLU A 333 -80.07 22.57 -39.42
CA GLU A 333 -78.96 21.60 -39.48
C GLU A 333 -79.20 20.39 -40.41
N ASP A 334 -80.45 20.12 -40.81
CA ASP A 334 -80.81 19.03 -41.73
C ASP A 334 -80.63 19.39 -43.23
N GLU A 335 -80.29 20.64 -43.56
CA GLU A 335 -80.11 21.12 -44.95
C GLU A 335 -78.69 21.68 -45.26
N MET A 336 -77.71 21.45 -44.38
CA MET A 336 -76.28 21.72 -44.64
C MET A 336 -75.51 20.44 -44.99
#